data_AF-A0AAE4DUN6-F1
#
_entry.id   AF-A0AAE4DUN6-F1
#
_cell.length_a   1.000
_cell.length_b   1.000
_cell.length_c   1.000
_cell.angle_alpha   90.00
_cell.angle_beta   90.00
_cell.angle_gamma   90.00
#
_symmetry.space_group_name_H-M   'P 1'
#
loop_
_entity.id
_entity.type
_entity.pdbx_description
1 polymer ?
#
loop_
_entity_poly.entity_id
_entity_poly.type
_entity_poly.pdbx_seq_one_letter_code
_entity_poly.pdbx_strand_id
1 'polypeptide(L)'
;MRFVNLLFTLLVITSTRQAYANPVDDLEAAQLRAREVLEHRLNVCDRFRKIEANWFDFWLQSQSVEVRKKAIWDLYRRANERCYGAERDAYSIALIKYTAITGDRTLLDDWISFYDDPGLKRDIQLPIPEIEYEKQLERLTLLPAFYMPFDTISSRDAIAPDQEWLLDQTVQQTFQRTPYLKGLIINGLHIQ
;
A
#
# COMPACT_ATOMS: atom_id res chain seq x y z
N MET A 1 9.06 -72.09 48.76
CA MET A 1 10.37 -71.40 48.63
C MET A 1 10.60 -71.06 47.16
N ARG A 2 10.71 -69.76 46.81
CA ARG A 2 11.19 -69.14 45.54
C ARG A 2 10.39 -69.56 44.28
N PHE A 3 10.00 -68.68 43.36
CA PHE A 3 10.80 -67.87 42.44
C PHE A 3 9.98 -66.64 41.98
N VAL A 4 10.45 -65.40 42.20
CA VAL A 4 11.15 -64.52 41.23
C VAL A 4 10.19 -63.75 40.28
N ASN A 5 10.18 -62.44 40.49
CA ASN A 5 9.90 -61.31 39.58
C ASN A 5 9.87 -61.62 38.08
N LEU A 6 8.99 -60.96 37.33
CA LEU A 6 9.39 -60.04 36.25
C LEU A 6 8.20 -59.27 35.66
N LEU A 7 8.11 -58.00 36.05
CA LEU A 7 7.46 -56.92 35.29
C LEU A 7 8.18 -56.79 33.94
N PHE A 8 7.46 -56.97 32.83
CA PHE A 8 7.90 -56.52 31.51
C PHE A 8 7.00 -55.38 31.04
N THR A 9 7.39 -54.16 31.42
CA THR A 9 6.95 -52.92 30.77
C THR A 9 7.51 -52.89 29.35
N LEU A 10 6.64 -53.04 28.35
CA LEU A 10 6.94 -52.77 26.94
C LEU A 10 7.12 -51.26 26.74
N LEU A 11 8.36 -50.81 26.85
CA LEU A 11 8.78 -49.46 26.50
C LEU A 11 8.96 -49.44 24.98
N VAL A 12 7.91 -49.05 24.25
CA VAL A 12 8.00 -48.77 22.81
C VAL A 12 8.78 -47.46 22.68
N ILE A 13 10.09 -47.56 22.45
CA ILE A 13 10.91 -46.45 22.01
C ILE A 13 10.52 -46.17 20.56
N THR A 14 9.48 -45.36 20.34
CA THR A 14 9.28 -44.72 19.04
C THR A 14 10.41 -43.71 18.88
N SER A 15 11.44 -44.08 18.14
CA SER A 15 12.47 -43.16 17.68
C SER A 15 11.84 -42.11 16.78
N THR A 16 11.41 -40.99 17.36
CA THR A 16 11.11 -39.79 16.59
C THR A 16 12.42 -39.34 15.96
N ARG A 17 12.62 -39.65 14.67
CA ARG A 17 13.61 -38.93 13.86
C ARG A 17 13.20 -37.46 13.92
N GLN A 18 13.90 -36.67 14.74
CA GLN A 18 13.85 -35.22 14.64
C GLN A 18 14.47 -34.90 13.28
N ALA A 19 13.63 -34.61 12.29
CA ALA A 19 14.08 -33.93 11.10
C ALA A 19 14.62 -32.57 11.56
N TYR A 20 15.93 -32.39 11.50
CA TYR A 20 16.54 -31.08 11.73
C TYR A 20 16.06 -30.19 10.58
N ALA A 21 15.08 -29.33 10.86
CA ALA A 21 14.69 -28.28 9.94
C ALA A 21 15.94 -27.41 9.70
N ASN A 22 16.34 -27.25 8.44
CA ASN A 22 17.47 -26.40 8.10
C ASN A 22 17.03 -24.95 8.37
N PRO A 23 17.79 -24.16 9.15
CA PRO A 23 17.40 -22.79 9.47
C PRO A 23 17.14 -21.91 8.25
N VAL A 24 17.80 -22.21 7.12
CA VAL A 24 17.60 -21.51 5.84
C VAL A 24 16.22 -21.83 5.24
N ASP A 25 15.79 -23.10 5.24
CA ASP A 25 14.48 -23.51 4.71
C ASP A 25 13.33 -22.86 5.49
N ASP A 26 13.50 -22.64 6.81
CA ASP A 26 12.49 -21.96 7.64
C ASP A 26 12.42 -20.45 7.32
N LEU A 27 13.55 -19.82 6.98
CA LEU A 27 13.59 -18.41 6.55
C LEU A 27 12.92 -18.21 5.19
N GLU A 28 13.20 -19.09 4.24
CA GLU A 28 12.54 -19.10 2.93
C GLU A 28 11.02 -19.27 3.09
N ALA A 29 10.59 -20.24 3.92
CA ALA A 29 9.19 -20.44 4.20
C ALA A 29 8.56 -19.25 4.97
N ALA A 30 9.31 -18.58 5.85
CA ALA A 30 8.82 -17.43 6.60
C ALA A 30 8.60 -16.20 5.71
N GLN A 31 9.55 -15.86 4.83
CA GLN A 31 9.37 -14.74 3.90
C GLN A 31 8.23 -15.01 2.91
N LEU A 32 8.10 -16.26 2.42
CA LEU A 32 7.04 -16.64 1.49
C LEU A 32 5.66 -16.50 2.14
N ARG A 33 5.49 -17.00 3.37
CA ARG A 33 4.24 -16.84 4.14
C ARG A 33 3.91 -15.37 4.37
N ALA A 34 4.89 -14.55 4.73
CA ALA A 34 4.65 -13.12 4.94
C ALA A 34 4.23 -12.41 3.64
N ARG A 35 4.82 -12.80 2.49
CA ARG A 35 4.42 -12.31 1.17
C ARG A 35 2.97 -12.67 0.84
N GLU A 36 2.58 -13.93 1.01
CA GLU A 36 1.21 -14.39 0.72
C GLU A 36 0.17 -13.66 1.57
N VAL A 37 0.47 -13.43 2.85
CA VAL A 37 -0.39 -12.66 3.76
C VAL A 37 -0.54 -11.21 3.27
N LEU A 38 0.57 -10.57 2.90
CA LEU A 38 0.53 -9.22 2.35
C LEU A 38 -0.26 -9.16 1.03
N GLU A 39 0.00 -10.06 0.08
CA GLU A 39 -0.71 -10.12 -1.20
C GLU A 39 -2.21 -10.31 -1.01
N HIS A 40 -2.60 -11.21 -0.11
CA HIS A 40 -4.00 -11.38 0.26
C HIS A 40 -4.59 -10.08 0.81
N ARG A 41 -3.87 -9.40 1.71
CA ARG A 41 -4.34 -8.15 2.30
C ARG A 41 -4.46 -7.03 1.28
N LEU A 42 -3.50 -6.90 0.37
CA LEU A 42 -3.55 -5.94 -0.75
C LEU A 42 -4.78 -6.16 -1.62
N ASN A 43 -5.11 -7.42 -1.95
CA ASN A 43 -6.32 -7.76 -2.70
C ASN A 43 -7.60 -7.37 -1.95
N VAL A 44 -7.63 -7.55 -0.62
CA VAL A 44 -8.75 -7.09 0.21
C VAL A 44 -8.87 -5.56 0.17
N CYS A 45 -7.75 -4.85 0.34
CA CYS A 45 -7.67 -3.39 0.32
C CYS A 45 -8.08 -2.80 -1.02
N ASP A 46 -7.71 -3.41 -2.14
CA ASP A 46 -8.04 -2.92 -3.49
C ASP A 46 -9.54 -2.93 -3.77
N ARG A 47 -10.30 -3.84 -3.14
CA ARG A 47 -11.78 -3.85 -3.27
C ARG A 47 -12.44 -2.59 -2.72
N PHE A 48 -11.85 -1.94 -1.72
CA PHE A 48 -12.39 -0.70 -1.16
C PHE A 48 -12.26 0.49 -2.13
N ARG A 49 -11.24 0.48 -2.99
CA ARG A 49 -11.02 1.54 -3.99
C ARG A 49 -12.15 1.63 -5.01
N LYS A 50 -12.89 0.55 -5.21
CA LYS A 50 -13.99 0.45 -6.17
C LYS A 50 -15.33 0.92 -5.59
N ILE A 51 -15.38 1.24 -4.30
CA ILE A 51 -16.60 1.69 -3.63
C ILE A 51 -16.77 3.18 -3.90
N GLU A 52 -17.88 3.56 -4.51
CA GLU A 52 -18.26 4.96 -4.66
C GLU A 52 -18.47 5.59 -3.27
N ALA A 53 -17.92 6.79 -3.08
CA ALA A 53 -18.04 7.51 -1.82
C ALA A 53 -18.49 8.95 -2.05
N ASN A 54 -19.12 9.52 -1.03
CA ASN A 54 -19.37 10.96 -0.97
C ASN A 54 -18.09 11.66 -0.47
N TRP A 55 -17.45 12.41 -1.36
CA TRP A 55 -16.21 13.12 -1.11
C TRP A 55 -16.39 14.51 -0.49
N PHE A 56 -17.64 14.96 -0.32
CA PHE A 56 -17.92 16.31 0.17
C PHE A 56 -17.59 16.45 1.66
N ASP A 57 -16.78 17.46 1.97
CA ASP A 57 -16.50 17.91 3.33
C ASP A 57 -16.31 19.43 3.34
N PHE A 58 -16.96 20.14 4.25
CA PHE A 58 -16.95 21.60 4.26
C PHE A 58 -15.56 22.21 4.41
N TRP A 59 -14.75 21.67 5.32
CA TRP A 59 -13.40 22.19 5.52
C TRP A 59 -12.53 21.91 4.31
N LEU A 60 -12.63 20.70 3.75
CA LEU A 60 -11.85 20.31 2.59
C LEU A 60 -12.20 21.20 1.38
N GLN A 61 -13.48 21.49 1.16
CA GLN A 61 -13.95 22.35 0.07
C GLN A 61 -13.58 23.82 0.23
N SER A 62 -13.33 24.30 1.47
CA SER A 62 -12.89 25.67 1.71
C SER A 62 -11.38 25.88 1.48
N GLN A 63 -10.61 24.83 1.22
CA GLN A 63 -9.16 24.95 1.02
C GLN A 63 -8.78 25.23 -0.45
N SER A 64 -7.56 25.74 -0.66
CA SER A 64 -6.99 25.86 -2.01
C SER A 64 -6.84 24.49 -2.70
N VAL A 65 -6.72 24.47 -4.02
CA VAL A 65 -6.56 23.23 -4.82
C VAL A 65 -5.34 22.43 -4.35
N GLU A 66 -4.26 23.10 -3.99
CA GLU A 66 -2.97 22.56 -3.58
C GLU A 66 -3.08 21.88 -2.22
N VAL A 67 -3.77 22.53 -1.27
CA VAL A 67 -4.06 21.93 0.05
C VAL A 67 -4.99 20.73 -0.10
N ARG A 68 -6.00 20.81 -0.98
CA ARG A 68 -6.89 19.68 -1.27
C ARG A 68 -6.13 18.50 -1.89
N LYS A 69 -5.28 18.74 -2.90
CA LYS A 69 -4.41 17.71 -3.51
C LYS A 69 -3.50 17.05 -2.47
N LYS A 70 -2.87 17.85 -1.59
CA LYS A 70 -2.04 17.33 -0.50
C LYS A 70 -2.86 16.50 0.49
N ALA A 71 -4.00 17.01 0.93
CA ALA A 71 -4.89 16.29 1.86
C ALA A 71 -5.36 14.94 1.28
N ILE A 72 -5.74 14.88 0.01
CA ILE A 72 -6.14 13.62 -0.66
C ILE A 72 -4.99 12.60 -0.61
N TRP A 73 -3.77 13.04 -0.91
CA TRP A 73 -2.61 12.15 -0.87
C TRP A 73 -2.28 11.68 0.56
N ASP A 74 -2.32 12.57 1.54
CA ASP A 74 -2.09 12.21 2.94
C ASP A 74 -3.18 11.28 3.50
N LEU A 75 -4.44 11.51 3.13
CA LEU A 75 -5.56 10.61 3.45
C LEU A 75 -5.37 9.24 2.82
N TYR A 76 -4.98 9.20 1.54
CA TYR A 76 -4.70 7.95 0.83
C TYR A 76 -3.58 7.15 1.50
N ARG A 77 -2.48 7.82 1.87
CA ARG A 77 -1.37 7.20 2.60
C ARG A 77 -1.82 6.62 3.94
N ARG A 78 -2.58 7.38 4.73
CA ARG A 78 -3.10 6.89 6.04
C ARG A 78 -4.09 5.74 5.88
N ALA A 79 -4.93 5.77 4.86
CA ALA A 79 -5.87 4.71 4.55
C ALA A 79 -5.16 3.40 4.14
N ASN A 80 -4.12 3.50 3.31
CA ASN A 80 -3.28 2.37 2.92
C ASN A 80 -2.50 1.80 4.12
N GLU A 81 -1.89 2.68 4.92
CA GLU A 81 -1.16 2.30 6.13
C GLU A 81 -2.05 1.53 7.09
N ARG A 82 -3.26 2.03 7.33
CA ARG A 82 -4.27 1.34 8.14
C ARG A 82 -4.68 0.00 7.53
N CYS A 83 -4.74 -0.08 6.21
CA CYS A 83 -5.23 -1.28 5.54
C CYS A 83 -4.20 -2.40 5.55
N TYR A 84 -2.96 -2.16 5.12
CA TYR A 84 -1.96 -3.22 4.90
C TYR A 84 -0.57 -2.91 5.48
N GLY A 85 -0.42 -1.83 6.27
CA GLY A 85 0.88 -1.41 6.81
C GLY A 85 1.54 -2.48 7.68
N ALA A 86 0.77 -3.15 8.54
CA ALA A 86 1.29 -4.21 9.41
C ALA A 86 1.84 -5.41 8.62
N GLU A 87 1.11 -5.86 7.59
CA GLU A 87 1.55 -6.95 6.72
C GLU A 87 2.74 -6.55 5.85
N ARG A 88 2.78 -5.30 5.36
CA ARG A 88 3.92 -4.74 4.62
C ARG A 88 5.18 -4.75 5.47
N ASP A 89 5.07 -4.29 6.72
CA ASP A 89 6.19 -4.23 7.65
C ASP A 89 6.65 -5.63 8.04
N ALA A 90 5.73 -6.56 8.27
CA ALA A 90 6.06 -7.96 8.55
C ALA A 90 6.84 -8.62 7.40
N TYR A 91 6.42 -8.40 6.14
CA TYR A 91 7.15 -8.89 4.98
C TYR A 91 8.52 -8.24 4.84
N SER A 92 8.60 -6.91 5.02
CA SER A 92 9.88 -6.18 5.01
C SER A 92 10.86 -6.72 6.04
N ILE A 93 10.40 -7.01 7.27
CA ILE A 93 11.22 -7.61 8.33
C ILE A 93 11.65 -9.03 7.95
N ALA A 94 10.79 -9.82 7.31
CA ALA A 94 11.14 -11.17 6.86
C ALA A 94 12.25 -11.14 5.80
N LEU A 95 12.19 -10.20 4.85
CA LEU A 95 13.24 -10.00 3.85
C LEU A 95 14.56 -9.56 4.48
N ILE A 96 14.53 -8.59 5.40
CA ILE A 96 15.73 -8.14 6.13
C ILE A 96 16.39 -9.31 6.86
N LYS A 97 15.59 -10.15 7.55
CA LYS A 97 16.11 -11.33 8.26
C LYS A 97 16.71 -12.36 7.30
N TYR A 98 16.01 -12.65 6.20
CA TYR A 98 16.49 -13.56 5.17
C TYR A 98 17.85 -13.10 4.66
N THR A 99 17.95 -11.85 4.19
CA THR A 99 19.19 -11.26 3.69
C THR A 99 20.32 -11.21 4.72
N ALA A 100 20.00 -10.89 5.99
CA ALA A 100 21.01 -10.84 7.05
C ALA A 100 21.65 -12.20 7.35
N ILE A 101 20.91 -13.31 7.15
CA ILE A 101 21.37 -14.66 7.47
C ILE A 101 21.97 -15.36 6.24
N THR A 102 21.36 -15.22 5.07
CA THR A 102 21.80 -15.89 3.83
C THR A 102 22.83 -15.08 3.05
N GLY A 103 22.87 -13.76 3.25
CA GLY A 103 23.64 -12.81 2.43
C GLY A 103 23.00 -12.50 1.08
N ASP A 104 21.90 -13.16 0.71
CA ASP A 104 21.18 -12.93 -0.54
C ASP A 104 20.28 -11.70 -0.42
N ARG A 105 20.54 -10.71 -1.28
CA ARG A 105 19.87 -9.40 -1.28
C ARG A 105 18.78 -9.27 -2.34
N THR A 106 18.67 -10.23 -3.27
CA THR A 106 17.85 -10.06 -4.48
C THR A 106 16.40 -9.67 -4.14
N LEU A 107 15.77 -10.40 -3.22
CA LEU A 107 14.38 -10.13 -2.83
C LEU A 107 14.20 -8.79 -2.10
N LEU A 108 15.18 -8.37 -1.31
CA LEU A 108 15.13 -7.11 -0.57
C LEU A 108 15.35 -5.91 -1.50
N ASP A 109 16.32 -6.00 -2.41
CA ASP A 109 16.60 -4.93 -3.38
C ASP A 109 15.41 -4.77 -4.35
N ASP A 110 14.80 -5.86 -4.81
CA ASP A 110 13.55 -5.83 -5.60
C ASP A 110 12.40 -5.16 -4.81
N TRP A 111 12.23 -5.53 -3.54
CA TRP A 111 11.20 -4.95 -2.67
C TRP A 111 11.37 -3.45 -2.46
N ILE A 112 12.60 -2.99 -2.22
CA ILE A 112 12.92 -1.56 -2.06
C ILE A 112 12.62 -0.80 -3.36
N SER A 113 13.00 -1.35 -4.52
CA SER A 113 12.76 -0.71 -5.81
C SER A 113 11.27 -0.48 -6.11
N PHE A 114 10.40 -1.35 -5.60
CA PHE A 114 8.95 -1.24 -5.77
C PHE A 114 8.32 -0.21 -4.80
N TYR A 115 8.91 -0.01 -3.61
CA TYR A 115 8.38 0.86 -2.55
C TYR A 115 9.04 2.23 -2.44
N ASP A 116 10.10 2.50 -3.20
CA ASP A 116 10.65 3.84 -3.34
C ASP A 116 9.58 4.70 -4.06
N ASP A 117 8.68 5.30 -3.27
CA ASP A 117 7.66 6.22 -3.74
C ASP A 117 8.26 7.63 -3.78
N PRO A 118 8.64 8.15 -4.97
CA PRO A 118 9.09 9.53 -5.12
C PRO A 118 7.95 10.55 -4.93
N GLY A 119 6.73 10.09 -4.64
CA GLY A 119 5.50 10.85 -4.57
C GLY A 119 5.49 11.94 -3.50
N LEU A 120 5.84 13.15 -3.92
CA LEU A 120 5.59 14.44 -3.26
C LEU A 120 6.27 14.65 -1.89
N LYS A 121 7.61 14.63 -1.87
CA LYS A 121 8.36 15.59 -1.04
C LYS A 121 8.31 17.00 -1.64
N ARG A 122 7.11 17.50 -1.96
CA ARG A 122 6.94 18.94 -2.17
C ARG A 122 6.56 19.49 -0.82
N ASP A 123 7.51 20.17 -0.18
CA ASP A 123 7.25 21.08 0.93
C ASP A 123 6.33 22.19 0.39
N ILE A 124 5.03 21.87 0.28
CA ILE A 124 4.02 22.86 -0.04
C ILE A 124 3.88 23.68 1.22
N GLN A 125 4.28 24.94 1.16
CA GLN A 125 4.05 25.87 2.25
C GLN A 125 2.53 26.01 2.43
N LEU A 126 2.02 25.48 3.53
CA LEU A 126 0.60 25.50 3.81
C LEU A 126 0.17 26.94 4.17
N PRO A 127 -0.90 27.48 3.57
CA PRO A 127 -1.47 28.77 3.96
C PRO A 127 -2.23 28.70 5.30
N ILE A 128 -2.16 27.56 6.00
CA ILE A 128 -2.83 27.26 7.25
C ILE A 128 -1.79 26.72 8.26
N PRO A 129 -1.98 26.96 9.57
CA PRO A 129 -1.10 26.39 10.59
C PRO A 129 -1.10 24.85 10.52
N GLU A 130 0.09 24.25 10.60
CA GLU A 130 0.27 22.80 10.51
C GLU A 130 -0.57 22.03 11.53
N ILE A 131 -0.69 22.55 12.76
CA ILE A 131 -1.52 21.94 13.82
C ILE A 131 -3.00 21.87 13.42
N GLU A 132 -3.54 22.92 12.79
CA GLU A 132 -4.93 22.92 12.35
C GLU A 132 -5.11 21.99 11.15
N TYR A 133 -4.14 21.95 10.23
CA TYR A 133 -4.15 21.00 9.12
C TYR A 133 -4.18 19.55 9.61
N GLU A 134 -3.28 19.17 10.52
CA GLU A 134 -3.18 17.81 11.05
C GLU A 134 -4.44 17.39 11.80
N LYS A 135 -5.03 18.29 12.60
CA LYS A 135 -6.30 18.05 13.29
C LYS A 135 -7.43 17.75 12.30
N GLN A 136 -7.53 18.52 11.22
CA GLN A 136 -8.56 18.34 10.20
C GLN A 136 -8.31 17.07 9.39
N LEU A 137 -7.05 16.78 9.08
CA LEU A 137 -6.64 15.54 8.44
C LEU A 137 -7.03 14.32 9.29
N GLU A 138 -6.75 14.33 10.59
CA GLU A 138 -7.15 13.27 11.51
C GLU A 138 -8.66 13.05 11.51
N ARG A 139 -9.46 14.13 11.62
CA ARG A 139 -10.93 14.06 11.52
C ARG A 139 -11.37 13.43 10.20
N LEU A 140 -10.79 13.85 9.08
CA LEU A 140 -11.11 13.33 7.75
C LEU A 140 -10.80 11.84 7.63
N THR A 141 -9.73 11.34 8.25
CA THR A 141 -9.37 9.90 8.19
C THR A 141 -10.39 8.97 8.83
N LEU A 142 -11.34 9.52 9.61
CA LEU A 142 -12.42 8.77 10.25
C LEU A 142 -13.70 8.76 9.42
N LEU A 143 -13.78 9.55 8.35
CA LEU A 143 -14.94 9.55 7.47
C LEU A 143 -14.97 8.29 6.60
N PRO A 144 -16.16 7.73 6.31
CA PRO A 144 -16.28 6.52 5.48
C PRO A 144 -15.55 6.61 4.14
N ALA A 145 -15.52 7.80 3.52
CA ALA A 145 -14.85 8.03 2.24
C ALA A 145 -13.32 7.89 2.31
N PHE A 146 -12.71 8.12 3.47
CA PHE A 146 -11.24 8.16 3.62
C PHE A 146 -10.71 7.15 4.65
N TYR A 147 -11.58 6.35 5.26
CA TYR A 147 -11.18 5.39 6.29
C TYR A 147 -10.40 4.20 5.71
N MET A 148 -10.85 3.68 4.56
CA MET A 148 -10.21 2.60 3.81
C MET A 148 -9.62 3.12 2.50
N PRO A 149 -8.69 2.38 1.85
CA PRO A 149 -8.14 2.77 0.56
C PRO A 149 -9.24 3.10 -0.44
N PHE A 150 -9.09 4.24 -1.10
CA PHE A 150 -10.08 4.81 -1.99
C PHE A 150 -9.45 5.17 -3.34
N ASP A 151 -10.28 5.40 -4.36
CA ASP A 151 -9.82 5.85 -5.67
C ASP A 151 -9.34 7.31 -5.62
N THR A 152 -8.03 7.49 -5.76
CA THR A 152 -7.39 8.81 -5.75
C THR A 152 -7.70 9.63 -6.99
N ILE A 153 -8.06 9.01 -8.12
CA ILE A 153 -8.44 9.71 -9.34
C ILE A 153 -9.83 10.31 -9.13
N SER A 154 -10.83 9.45 -8.85
CA SER A 154 -12.21 9.91 -8.64
C SER A 154 -12.33 10.93 -7.49
N SER A 155 -11.63 10.72 -6.39
CA SER A 155 -11.63 11.67 -5.26
C SER A 155 -10.97 13.00 -5.63
N ARG A 156 -9.85 13.00 -6.36
CA ARG A 156 -9.23 14.23 -6.85
C ARG A 156 -10.15 14.98 -7.79
N ASP A 157 -10.81 14.30 -8.72
CA ASP A 157 -11.68 14.96 -9.69
C ASP A 157 -12.91 15.59 -9.01
N ALA A 158 -13.40 15.00 -7.93
CA ALA A 158 -14.50 15.54 -7.14
C ALA A 158 -14.10 16.65 -6.16
N ILE A 159 -12.91 16.56 -5.57
CA ILE A 159 -12.48 17.44 -4.47
C ILE A 159 -11.57 18.56 -4.96
N ALA A 160 -10.64 18.25 -5.85
CA ALA A 160 -9.61 19.17 -6.37
C ALA A 160 -9.53 19.07 -7.89
N PRO A 161 -10.64 19.36 -8.62
CA PRO A 161 -10.67 19.24 -10.06
C PRO A 161 -9.56 20.09 -10.67
N ASP A 162 -8.63 19.41 -11.34
CA ASP A 162 -7.55 20.06 -12.04
C ASP A 162 -8.00 20.33 -13.47
N GLN A 163 -8.20 21.60 -13.81
CA GLN A 163 -8.64 21.98 -15.16
C GLN A 163 -7.63 21.57 -16.23
N GLU A 164 -6.33 21.49 -15.90
CA GLU A 164 -5.30 21.02 -16.84
C GLU A 164 -5.35 19.51 -17.05
N TRP A 165 -5.55 18.73 -15.98
CA TRP A 165 -5.71 17.27 -16.12
C TRP A 165 -7.02 16.89 -16.83
N LEU A 166 -8.11 17.62 -16.57
CA LEU A 166 -9.37 17.51 -17.33
C LEU A 166 -9.13 17.82 -18.81
N LEU A 167 -8.29 18.82 -19.12
CA LEU A 167 -7.86 19.13 -20.47
C LEU A 167 -7.09 17.96 -21.09
N ASP A 168 -6.08 17.42 -20.40
CA ASP A 168 -5.27 16.30 -20.88
C ASP A 168 -6.11 15.03 -21.10
N GLN A 169 -7.01 14.69 -20.18
CA GLN A 169 -7.93 13.56 -20.36
C GLN A 169 -8.85 13.78 -21.56
N THR A 170 -9.42 14.98 -21.68
CA THR A 170 -10.31 15.33 -22.79
C THR A 170 -9.55 15.24 -24.11
N VAL A 171 -8.31 15.74 -24.15
CA VAL A 171 -7.43 15.68 -25.32
C VAL A 171 -7.08 14.24 -25.66
N GLN A 172 -6.69 13.41 -24.69
CA GLN A 172 -6.39 11.99 -24.91
C GLN A 172 -7.59 11.20 -25.41
N GLN A 173 -8.77 11.36 -24.80
CA GLN A 173 -10.00 10.70 -25.25
C GLN A 173 -10.40 11.16 -26.65
N THR A 174 -10.24 12.45 -26.95
CA THR A 174 -10.52 13.02 -28.27
C THR A 174 -9.54 12.49 -29.32
N PHE A 175 -8.25 12.34 -28.97
CA PHE A 175 -7.25 11.75 -29.85
C PHE A 175 -7.52 10.27 -30.11
N GLN A 176 -7.90 9.49 -29.10
CA GLN A 176 -8.29 8.09 -29.24
C GLN A 176 -9.53 7.90 -30.13
N ARG A 177 -10.50 8.82 -30.05
CA ARG A 177 -11.72 8.80 -30.88
C ARG A 177 -11.49 9.34 -32.29
N THR A 178 -10.49 10.18 -32.48
CA THR A 178 -10.22 10.89 -33.73
C THR A 178 -8.70 11.02 -33.94
N PRO A 179 -8.01 9.96 -34.38
CA PRO A 179 -6.55 9.89 -34.44
C PRO A 179 -5.91 10.80 -35.52
N TYR A 180 -6.71 11.60 -36.25
CA TYR A 180 -6.26 12.45 -37.36
C TYR A 180 -6.46 13.96 -37.11
N LEU A 181 -6.67 14.38 -35.86
CA LEU A 181 -6.77 15.81 -35.53
C LEU A 181 -5.41 16.51 -35.70
N LYS A 182 -5.16 17.03 -36.90
CA LYS A 182 -4.08 18.00 -37.15
C LYS A 182 -4.52 19.39 -36.68
N GLY A 183 -3.69 20.04 -35.86
CA GLY A 183 -3.75 21.49 -35.62
C GLY A 183 -4.36 21.96 -34.29
N LEU A 184 -4.55 21.08 -33.29
CA LEU A 184 -4.93 21.52 -31.94
C LEU A 184 -3.70 22.12 -31.23
N ILE A 185 -3.65 23.45 -31.16
CA ILE A 185 -2.69 24.19 -30.34
C ILE A 185 -3.35 24.43 -28.98
N ILE A 186 -2.79 23.85 -27.93
CA ILE A 186 -3.17 24.11 -26.54
C ILE A 186 -1.95 24.67 -25.82
N ASN A 187 -2.04 25.92 -25.36
CA ASN A 187 -1.03 26.61 -24.56
C ASN A 187 0.43 26.53 -25.08
N GLY A 188 0.63 26.60 -26.40
CA GLY A 188 1.97 26.67 -27.00
C GLY A 188 2.73 25.34 -27.13
N LEU A 189 2.10 24.20 -26.78
CA LEU A 189 2.65 22.88 -27.11
C LEU A 189 2.30 22.50 -28.54
N HIS A 190 3.30 22.54 -29.41
CA HIS A 190 3.23 21.94 -30.74
C HIS A 190 3.44 20.43 -30.62
N ILE A 191 2.42 19.64 -30.92
CA ILE A 191 2.53 18.19 -31.06
C ILE A 191 2.65 17.90 -32.57
N GLN A 192 3.76 17.27 -32.98
CA GLN A 192 4.02 16.83 -34.36
C GLN A 192 3.27 15.55 -34.69
#